data_AF-A0AAW2MIB5-F1
#
_entry.id   AF-A0AAW2MIB5-F1
#
_cell.length_a   1.000
_cell.length_b   1.000
_cell.length_c   1.000
_cell.angle_alpha   90.00
_cell.angle_beta   90.00
_cell.angle_gamma   90.00
#
_symmetry.space_group_name_H-M   'P 1'
#
loop_
_entity.id
_entity.type
_entity.pdbx_description
1 polymer ?
#
loop_
_entity_poly.entity_id
_entity_poly.type
_entity_poly.pdbx_seq_one_letter_code
_entity_poly.pdbx_strand_id
1 'polypeptide(L)'
;MKDFKLRLVGPTEGRKGRLSVTAEVFKVAPEMTVVELSKFSGDTLEYIKFREEDIRPALKDIVWTWQGENNGFDDRVGLQESRML
;
A
#
# COMPACT_ATOMS: atom_id res chain seq x y z
N MET A 1 4.61 -26.24 -1.55
CA MET A 1 4.55 -24.87 -2.10
C MET A 1 5.35 -24.01 -1.14
N LYS A 2 6.33 -23.23 -1.62
CA LYS A 2 7.19 -22.44 -0.73
C LYS A 2 6.44 -21.17 -0.35
N ASP A 3 6.33 -20.88 0.93
CA ASP A 3 5.72 -19.64 1.40
C ASP A 3 6.67 -18.48 1.07
N PHE A 4 6.26 -17.64 0.14
CA PHE A 4 7.01 -16.44 -0.25
C PHE A 4 6.63 -15.32 0.72
N LYS A 5 7.34 -15.29 1.85
CA LYS A 5 7.13 -14.35 2.93
C LYS A 5 8.40 -13.56 3.22
N LEU A 6 8.30 -12.24 3.21
CA LEU A 6 9.39 -11.31 3.52
C LEU A 6 8.98 -10.43 4.71
N ARG A 7 9.95 -10.11 5.56
CA ARG A 7 9.79 -9.10 6.62
C ARG A 7 10.66 -7.89 6.32
N LEU A 8 10.02 -6.76 6.09
CA LEU A 8 10.64 -5.44 5.92
C LEU A 8 10.76 -4.80 7.30
N VAL A 9 11.90 -4.19 7.58
CA VAL A 9 12.21 -3.55 8.86
C VAL A 9 12.69 -2.13 8.60
N GLY A 10 12.01 -1.15 9.17
CA GLY A 10 12.35 0.26 9.03
C GLY A 10 13.74 0.55 9.62
N PRO A 11 14.48 1.52 9.07
CA PRO A 11 15.84 1.82 9.52
C PRO A 11 15.86 2.51 10.91
N THR A 12 14.80 3.25 11.25
CA THR A 12 14.71 4.08 12.44
C THR A 12 13.72 3.53 13.46
N GLU A 13 13.92 3.87 14.73
CA GLU A 13 12.96 3.57 15.78
C GLU A 13 11.89 4.66 15.86
N GLY A 14 10.62 4.26 15.72
CA GLY A 14 9.46 5.15 15.78
C GLY A 14 8.84 5.21 17.18
N ARG A 15 7.71 5.89 17.30
CA ARG A 15 7.04 6.11 18.60
C ARG A 15 6.66 4.81 19.30
N LYS A 16 6.30 3.77 18.54
CA LYS A 16 5.89 2.45 19.05
C LYS A 16 6.93 1.38 18.74
N GLY A 17 8.21 1.76 18.78
CA GLY A 17 9.32 0.96 18.33
C GLY A 17 9.46 0.97 16.81
N ARG A 18 10.36 0.14 16.31
CA ARG A 18 10.68 0.06 14.87
C ARG A 18 9.50 -0.49 14.07
N LEU A 19 9.15 0.22 13.00
CA LEU A 19 8.18 -0.26 12.01
C LEU A 19 8.69 -1.57 11.40
N SER A 20 7.84 -2.59 11.39
CA SER A 20 8.09 -3.79 10.61
C SER A 20 6.82 -4.23 9.90
N VAL A 21 6.98 -4.61 8.65
CA VAL A 21 5.90 -4.99 7.74
C VAL A 21 6.23 -6.35 7.15
N THR A 22 5.22 -7.20 7.05
CA THR A 22 5.30 -8.48 6.37
C THR A 22 4.72 -8.33 4.97
N ALA A 23 5.39 -8.88 3.97
CA ALA A 23 4.85 -9.07 2.63
C ALA A 23 4.72 -10.58 2.37
N GLU A 24 3.52 -11.05 2.06
CA GLU A 24 3.25 -12.45 1.78
C GLU A 24 2.58 -12.61 0.42
N VAL A 25 3.09 -13.55 -0.37
CA VAL A 25 2.71 -13.72 -1.77
C VAL A 25 1.85 -14.97 -1.93
N PHE A 26 0.65 -14.78 -2.46
CA PHE A 26 -0.34 -15.82 -2.70
C PHE A 26 -0.61 -15.95 -4.20
N LYS A 27 -0.29 -17.11 -4.78
CA LYS A 27 -0.69 -17.42 -6.15
C LYS A 27 -2.16 -17.84 -6.17
N VAL A 28 -3.01 -17.01 -6.76
CA VAL A 28 -4.47 -17.24 -6.79
C VAL A 28 -4.96 -17.74 -8.16
N ALA A 29 -4.18 -17.49 -9.23
CA ALA A 29 -4.42 -18.02 -10.57
C ALA A 29 -3.08 -18.19 -11.32
N PRO A 30 -3.04 -18.85 -12.50
CA PRO A 30 -1.81 -18.99 -13.30
C PRO A 30 -1.10 -17.66 -13.57
N GLU A 31 -1.86 -16.60 -13.86
CA GLU A 31 -1.38 -15.26 -14.23
C GLU A 31 -1.64 -14.19 -13.15
N MET A 32 -2.24 -14.57 -12.02
CA MET A 32 -2.61 -13.62 -10.97
C MET A 32 -2.00 -14.03 -9.63
N THR A 33 -1.34 -13.06 -9.01
CA THR A 33 -0.73 -13.19 -7.70
C THR A 33 -1.18 -12.01 -6.84
N VAL A 34 -1.58 -12.32 -5.61
CA VAL A 34 -1.93 -11.31 -4.60
C VAL A 34 -0.77 -11.19 -3.62
N VAL A 35 -0.40 -9.96 -3.28
CA VAL A 35 0.58 -9.69 -2.24
C VAL A 35 -0.15 -9.02 -1.08
N GLU A 36 -0.15 -9.68 0.07
CA GLU A 36 -0.65 -9.10 1.31
C GLU A 36 0.48 -8.35 2.00
N LEU A 37 0.22 -7.08 2.35
CA LEU A 37 1.10 -6.29 3.22
C LEU A 37 0.42 -6.11 4.57
N SER A 38 1.10 -6.55 5.63
CA SER A 38 0.55 -6.53 6.99
C SER A 38 1.54 -5.89 7.96
N LYS A 39 1.06 -4.96 8.80
CA LYS A 39 1.88 -4.37 9.86
C LYS A 39 2.20 -5.43 10.93
N PHE A 40 3.47 -5.73 11.12
CA PHE A 40 3.96 -6.63 12.17
C PHE A 40 4.23 -5.91 13.50
N SER A 41 4.90 -4.76 13.46
CA SER A 41 5.20 -3.93 14.64
C SER A 41 5.32 -2.44 14.27
N GLY A 42 5.37 -1.55 15.26
CA GLY A 42 5.52 -0.10 15.06
C GLY A 42 4.19 0.66 14.98
N ASP A 43 4.29 1.95 14.67
CA ASP A 43 3.14 2.84 14.66
C ASP A 43 2.25 2.65 13.41
N THR A 44 0.94 2.80 13.58
CA THR A 44 -0.01 2.62 12.46
C THR A 44 0.05 3.76 11.46
N LEU A 45 0.30 5.00 11.91
CA LEU A 45 0.46 6.13 10.98
C LEU A 45 1.75 6.01 10.19
N GLU A 46 2.83 5.54 10.82
CA GLU A 46 4.09 5.20 10.13
C GLU A 46 3.86 4.12 9.06
N TYR A 47 3.08 3.07 9.38
CA TYR A 47 2.71 2.04 8.42
C TYR A 47 1.90 2.58 7.23
N ILE A 48 0.90 3.43 7.49
CA ILE A 48 0.08 4.03 6.42
C ILE A 48 0.96 4.89 5.52
N LYS A 49 1.81 5.75 6.08
CA LYS A 49 2.75 6.57 5.29
C LYS A 49 3.67 5.71 4.43
N PHE A 50 4.27 4.67 5.02
CA PHE A 50 5.10 3.72 4.28
C PHE A 50 4.36 3.07 3.11
N ARG A 51 3.08 2.69 3.30
CA ARG A 51 2.26 2.12 2.23
C ARG A 51 2.00 3.14 1.11
N GLU A 52 1.60 4.35 1.47
CA GLU A 52 1.13 5.38 0.52
C GLU A 52 2.27 6.11 -0.18
N GLU A 53 3.35 6.43 0.53
CA GLU A 53 4.43 7.29 0.05
C GLU A 53 5.61 6.49 -0.52
N ASP A 54 5.86 5.26 -0.04
CA ASP A 54 6.99 4.44 -0.48
C ASP A 54 6.53 3.27 -1.38
N ILE A 55 5.68 2.40 -0.85
CA ILE A 55 5.35 1.12 -1.51
C ILE A 55 4.49 1.32 -2.76
N ARG A 56 3.40 2.07 -2.66
CA ARG A 56 2.48 2.32 -3.78
C ARG A 56 3.20 2.93 -4.99
N PRO A 57 4.00 4.00 -4.83
CA PRO A 57 4.75 4.58 -5.95
C PRO A 57 5.83 3.64 -6.50
N ALA A 58 6.53 2.89 -5.65
CA ALA A 58 7.60 1.99 -6.07
C ALA A 58 7.10 0.76 -6.86
N LEU A 59 5.83 0.37 -6.67
CA LEU A 59 5.23 -0.80 -7.32
C LEU A 59 4.20 -0.46 -8.41
N LYS A 60 4.08 0.81 -8.79
CA LYS A 60 3.08 1.30 -9.76
C LYS A 60 3.11 0.57 -11.12
N ASP A 61 4.28 0.12 -11.56
CA ASP A 61 4.47 -0.50 -12.88
C ASP A 61 4.21 -2.03 -12.85
N ILE A 62 3.99 -2.60 -11.67
CA ILE A 62 3.82 -4.05 -11.44
C ILE A 62 2.41 -4.35 -10.90
N VAL A 63 1.85 -3.48 -10.07
CA VAL A 63 0.56 -3.68 -9.42
C VAL A 63 -0.57 -3.30 -10.37
N TRP A 64 -1.45 -4.25 -10.65
CA TRP A 64 -2.65 -4.02 -11.46
C TRP A 64 -3.69 -3.14 -10.76
N THR A 65 -3.92 -3.36 -9.47
CA THR A 65 -4.91 -2.62 -8.67
C THR A 65 -4.62 -2.76 -7.17
N TRP A 66 -4.95 -1.72 -6.39
CA TRP A 66 -4.93 -1.80 -4.93
C TRP A 66 -6.34 -1.95 -4.36
N GLN A 67 -6.49 -2.81 -3.35
CA GLN A 67 -7.75 -2.90 -2.62
C GLN A 67 -8.10 -1.56 -1.95
N GLY A 68 -9.34 -1.11 -2.15
CA GLY A 68 -9.87 0.12 -1.56
C GLY A 68 -9.57 1.40 -2.34
N GLU A 69 -8.91 1.30 -3.51
CA GLU A 69 -8.95 2.38 -4.49
C GLU A 69 -10.32 2.41 -5.14
N ASN A 70 -11.14 3.41 -4.76
CA ASN A 70 -12.27 3.78 -5.57
C ASN A 70 -11.68 4.37 -6.86
N ASN A 71 -11.79 3.65 -7.97
CA ASN A 71 -11.56 4.20 -9.30
C ASN A 71 -12.67 5.23 -9.61
N GLY A 72 -12.65 6.36 -8.90
CA GLY A 72 -13.16 7.60 -9.46
C GLY A 72 -12.28 7.92 -10.65
N PHE A 73 -12.90 8.00 -11.82
CA PHE A 73 -12.24 8.49 -13.02
C PHE A 73 -11.41 9.74 -12.70
N ASP A 74 -10.23 9.80 -13.29
CA ASP A 74 -9.34 10.95 -13.31
C ASP A 74 -10.05 12.15 -13.96
N ASP A 75 -10.87 12.88 -13.18
CA ASP A 75 -11.40 14.18 -13.57
C ASP A 75 -10.44 15.27 -13.09
N ARG A 76 -9.27 15.33 -13.70
CA ARG A 76 -8.55 16.61 -13.84
C ARG A 76 -9.28 17.50 -14.85
N VAL A 77 -10.46 18.02 -14.50
CA VAL A 77 -10.98 19.32 -14.97
C VAL A 77 -12.30 19.65 -14.26
N GLY A 78 -12.33 20.80 -13.58
CA GLY A 78 -13.56 21.55 -13.34
C GLY A 78 -14.26 21.30 -12.00
N LEU A 79 -13.92 22.11 -10.99
CA LEU A 79 -14.83 22.59 -9.94
C LEU A 79 -14.22 23.84 -9.30
N GLN A 80 -13.98 24.88 -10.12
CA GLN A 80 -14.34 26.22 -9.69
C GLN A 80 -15.80 26.43 -10.15
N GLU A 81 -16.59 27.12 -9.33
CA GLU A 81 -18.03 27.39 -9.46
C GLU A 81 -18.98 26.32 -8.90
N SER A 82 -19.10 26.30 -7.57
CA SER A 82 -20.41 26.21 -6.88
C SER A 82 -20.26 26.75 -5.46
N ARG A 83 -19.90 28.04 -5.36
CA ARG A 83 -20.20 28.90 -4.22
C ARG A 83 -21.17 29.99 -4.69
N MET A 84 -22.34 29.57 -5.16
CA MET A 84 -23.55 30.38 -5.15
C MET A 84 -24.70 29.44 -5.49
N LEU A 85 -25.40 28.99 -4.46
CA LEU A 85 -26.85 28.81 -4.34
C LEU A 85 -27.11 28.22 -2.95
#